data_AF-A0A3D1AF12-F1
#
_entry.id   AF-A0A3D1AF12-F1
#
_cell.length_a   1.000
_cell.length_b   1.000
_cell.length_c   1.000
_cell.angle_alpha   90.00
_cell.angle_beta   90.00
_cell.angle_gamma   90.00
#
_symmetry.space_group_name_H-M   'P 1'
#
loop_
_entity.id
_entity.type
_entity.pdbx_description
1 polymer ?
#
loop_
_entity_poly.entity_id
_entity_poly.type
_entity_poly.pdbx_seq_one_letter_code
_entity_poly.pdbx_strand_id
1 'polypeptide(L)' 'MKKINLFITIAAAILGITSCVNELDNYDAPNGGIKGQILDAETNEPIPLPVQGSTGAIINLFELNTDATMSV' A
#
# COMPACT_ATOMS: atom_id res chain seq x y z
N MET A 1 -11.09 -49.75 1.44
CA MET A 1 -11.97 -48.58 1.68
C MET A 1 -11.47 -47.71 2.85
N LYS A 2 -11.32 -48.22 4.08
CA LYS A 2 -10.85 -47.41 5.24
C LYS A 2 -9.49 -46.71 5.04
N LYS A 3 -8.51 -47.38 4.43
CA LYS A 3 -7.19 -46.79 4.15
C LYS A 3 -7.24 -45.65 3.11
N ILE A 4 -8.09 -45.78 2.10
CA ILE A 4 -8.28 -44.75 1.05
C ILE A 4 -8.92 -43.50 1.65
N ASN A 5 -9.96 -43.67 2.48
CA ASN A 5 -10.58 -42.54 3.17
C ASN A 5 -9.59 -41.84 4.10
N LEU A 6 -8.71 -42.58 4.78
CA LEU A 6 -7.66 -41.99 5.62
C LEU A 6 -6.66 -41.16 4.79
N PHE A 7 -6.24 -41.64 3.62
CA PHE A 7 -5.37 -40.87 2.72
C PHE A 7 -6.06 -39.59 2.23
N ILE A 8 -7.35 -39.65 1.90
CA ILE A 8 -8.11 -38.47 1.47
C ILE A 8 -8.22 -37.44 2.61
N THR A 9 -8.51 -37.89 3.84
CA THR A 9 -8.57 -37.00 5.01
C THR A 9 -7.22 -36.35 5.31
N ILE A 10 -6.12 -37.09 5.21
CA ILE A 10 -4.77 -36.55 5.43
C ILE A 10 -4.40 -35.54 4.34
N ALA A 11 -4.71 -35.84 3.07
CA ALA A 11 -4.45 -34.92 1.97
C ALA A 11 -5.25 -33.61 2.12
N ALA A 12 -6.52 -33.69 2.53
CA ALA A 12 -7.34 -32.51 2.79
C ALA A 12 -6.81 -31.68 3.97
N ALA A 13 -6.31 -32.32 5.03
CA ALA A 13 -5.71 -31.64 6.17
C ALA A 13 -4.42 -30.90 5.79
N ILE A 14 -3.55 -31.53 4.98
CA ILE A 14 -2.30 -30.89 4.51
C ILE A 14 -2.61 -29.66 3.65
N LEU A 15 -3.60 -29.75 2.75
CA LEU A 15 -4.00 -28.62 1.90
C LEU A 15 -4.61 -27.47 2.72
N GLY A 16 -5.45 -27.78 3.72
CA GLY A 16 -6.05 -26.78 4.60
C GLY A 16 -5.05 -26.07 5.53
N ILE A 17 -3.94 -26.71 5.89
CA ILE A 17 -2.87 -26.08 6.70
C ILE A 17 -2.04 -25.14 5.80
N THR A 18 -1.79 -25.49 4.54
CA THR A 18 -1.03 -24.62 3.61
C THR A 18 -1.80 -23.37 3.16
N SER A 19 -3.14 -23.38 3.19
CA SER A 19 -3.94 -22.21 2.79
C SER A 19 -3.90 -21.06 3.80
N CYS A 20 -3.47 -21.30 5.03
CA CYS A 20 -3.36 -20.27 6.07
C CYS A 20 -1.96 -19.65 6.18
N VAL A 21 -0.97 -20.17 5.44
CA VAL A 21 0.43 -19.69 5.47
C VAL A 21 0.69 -18.62 4.41
N ASN A 22 -0.17 -18.54 3.40
CA ASN A 22 -0.18 -17.42 2.47
C ASN A 22 -1.03 -16.33 3.10
N GLU A 23 -0.36 -15.33 3.66
CA GLU A 23 -0.97 -14.03 3.94
C GLU A 23 -1.80 -13.65 2.72
N LEU A 24 -3.11 -13.41 2.91
CA LEU A 24 -4.12 -13.19 1.87
C LEU A 24 -3.90 -11.86 1.11
N ASP A 25 -2.71 -11.29 1.21
CA ASP A 25 -2.25 -10.03 0.63
C ASP A 25 -0.91 -10.25 -0.08
N ASN A 26 -0.89 -11.21 -1.01
CA ASN A 26 0.28 -11.59 -1.81
C ASN A 26 0.40 -10.75 -3.10
N TYR A 27 -0.24 -9.59 -3.14
CA TYR A 27 -0.12 -8.65 -4.24
C TYR A 27 0.82 -7.52 -3.84
N ASP A 28 1.66 -7.10 -4.77
CA ASP A 28 2.42 -5.86 -4.59
C ASP A 28 1.43 -4.71 -4.34
N ALA A 29 1.80 -3.81 -3.43
CA ALA A 29 1.05 -2.59 -3.21
C ALA A 29 0.87 -1.85 -4.56
N PRO A 30 -0.30 -1.23 -4.81
CA PRO A 30 -0.52 -0.49 -6.04
C PRO A 30 0.52 0.63 -6.18
N ASN A 31 1.13 0.74 -7.36
CA ASN A 31 2.09 1.79 -7.69
C ASN A 31 1.33 3.12 -7.95
N GLY A 32 0.81 3.71 -6.88
CA GLY A 32 0.11 4.99 -6.89
C GLY A 32 1.02 6.16 -6.57
N GLY A 33 0.65 7.36 -7.04
CA GLY A 33 1.35 8.60 -6.74
C GLY A 33 0.42 9.82 -6.80
N ILE A 34 0.85 10.92 -6.18
CA ILE A 34 0.09 12.18 -6.12
C ILE A 34 0.83 13.24 -6.94
N LYS A 35 0.08 14.01 -7.73
CA LYS A 35 0.58 15.19 -8.46
C LYS A 35 -0.39 16.36 -8.26
N GLY A 36 0.15 17.57 -8.18
CA GLY A 36 -0.64 18.78 -7.98
C GLY A 36 0.15 20.04 -8.23
N GLN A 37 -0.51 21.17 -8.06
CA GLN A 37 0.05 22.51 -8.20
C GLN A 37 -0.47 23.39 -7.07
N ILE A 38 0.38 24.31 -6.60
CA ILE A 38 -0.01 25.32 -5.60
C ILE A 38 -0.50 26.55 -6.38
N LEU A 39 -1.75 26.94 -6.12
CA LEU A 39 -2.40 28.07 -6.78
C LEU A 39 -2.55 29.24 -5.80
N ASP A 40 -2.46 30.46 -6.33
CA ASP A 40 -2.88 31.65 -5.63
C ASP A 40 -4.41 31.69 -5.51
N ALA A 41 -4.93 32.00 -4.32
CA ALA A 41 -6.37 31.93 -4.04
C ALA A 41 -7.18 33.06 -4.69
N GLU A 42 -6.56 34.21 -4.99
CA GLU A 42 -7.22 35.35 -5.62
C GLU A 42 -7.24 35.21 -7.14
N THR A 43 -6.13 34.75 -7.74
CA THR A 43 -5.98 34.69 -9.20
C THR A 43 -6.21 33.31 -9.82
N ASN A 44 -6.17 32.24 -9.02
CA ASN A 44 -6.10 30.84 -9.47
C ASN A 44 -4.89 30.53 -10.37
N GLU A 45 -3.87 31.38 -10.36
CA GLU A 45 -2.64 31.15 -11.12
C GLU A 45 -1.62 30.34 -10.31
N PRO A 46 -0.71 29.59 -10.97
CA PRO A 46 0.35 28.87 -10.28
C PRO A 46 1.32 29.77 -9.53
N ILE A 47 1.63 29.43 -8.28
CA ILE A 47 2.70 30.10 -7.53
C ILE A 47 4.06 29.63 -8.09
N PRO A 48 4.93 30.54 -8.56
CA PRO A 48 6.25 30.17 -9.06
C PRO A 48 7.11 29.65 -7.90
N LEU A 49 7.45 28.36 -7.97
CA LEU A 49 8.30 27.72 -6.98
C LEU A 49 9.78 27.79 -7.42
N PRO A 50 10.71 28.00 -6.46
CA PRO A 50 12.14 27.91 -6.73
C PRO A 50 12.55 26.53 -7.25
N VAL A 51 13.64 26.50 -8.02
CA VAL A 51 14.18 25.27 -8.63
C VAL A 51 14.51 24.26 -7.52
N GLN A 52 14.23 22.97 -7.76
CA GLN A 52 14.38 21.91 -6.75
C GLN A 52 15.76 21.97 -6.08
N GLY A 53 15.77 22.07 -4.74
CA GLY A 53 16.96 21.76 -3.94
C GLY A 53 17.61 22.87 -3.11
N SER A 54 17.00 24.04 -2.86
CA SER A 54 17.66 25.03 -1.98
C SER A 54 16.79 25.77 -0.96
N THR A 55 15.53 26.11 -1.27
CA THR A 55 14.59 26.80 -0.36
C THR A 55 13.23 26.84 -1.06
N GLY A 56 12.08 26.71 -0.37
CA GLY A 56 10.76 26.75 -1.03
C GLY A 56 9.60 26.31 -0.11
N ALA A 57 8.43 26.05 -0.70
CA ALA A 57 7.29 25.46 0.02
C ALA A 57 7.52 23.96 0.25
N ILE A 58 7.32 23.51 1.49
CA ILE A 58 7.43 22.10 1.87
C ILE A 58 6.02 21.51 1.97
N ILE A 59 5.80 20.39 1.30
CA ILE A 59 4.56 19.61 1.40
C ILE A 59 4.88 18.35 2.20
N ASN A 60 4.22 18.19 3.35
CA ASN A 60 4.32 16.98 4.17
C ASN A 60 3.06 16.14 3.96
N LEU A 61 3.24 14.87 3.61
CA LEU A 61 2.12 13.95 3.36
C LEU A 61 2.06 12.92 4.48
N PHE A 62 0.98 12.95 5.24
CA PHE A 62 0.74 11.99 6.32
C PHE A 62 -0.36 11.04 5.90
N GLU A 63 -0.09 9.75 6.05
CA GLU A 63 -1.12 8.74 5.98
C GLU A 63 -1.94 8.77 7.28
N LEU A 64 -3.27 8.79 7.17
CA LEU A 64 -4.18 8.86 8.31
C LEU A 64 -4.82 7.49 8.56
N ASN A 65 -5.06 7.18 9.83
CA ASN A 65 -5.65 5.91 10.28
C ASN A 65 -4.81 4.67 9.93
N THR A 66 -3.49 4.85 9.78
CA THR A 66 -2.51 3.78 9.68
C THR A 66 -1.47 3.95 10.79
N ASP A 67 -0.71 2.90 11.09
CA ASP A 67 0.40 2.95 12.05
C ASP A 67 1.69 3.54 11.43
N ALA A 68 1.57 4.33 10.35
CA ALA A 68 2.69 4.93 9.65
C ALA A 68 3.36 6.02 10.52
N THR A 69 4.66 5.89 10.77
CA THR A 69 5.43 6.81 11.64
C THR A 69 6.23 7.85 10.86
N MET A 70 6.17 7.84 9.52
CA MET A 70 6.93 8.75 8.67
C MET A 70 6.04 9.34 7.57
N SER A 71 6.36 10.57 7.14
CA SER A 71 5.81 11.13 5.90
C SER A 71 6.33 10.34 4.70
N VAL A 72 5.47 10.21 3.69
CA VAL A 72 5.85 9.74 2.35
C VAL A 72 6.73 10.78 1.66
#